data_AF-H9FIP0-F1
#
_entry.id   AF-H9FIP0-F1
#
_cell.length_a   1.000
_cell.length_b   1.000
_cell.length_c   1.000
_cell.angle_alpha   90.00
_cell.angle_beta   90.00
_cell.angle_gamma   90.00
#
_symmetry.space_group_name_H-M   'P 1'
#
loop_
_entity.id
_entity.type
_entity.pdbx_description
1 polymer ?
#
loop_
_entity_poly.entity_id
_entity_poly.type
_entity_poly.pdbx_seq_one_letter_code
_entity_poly.pdbx_strand_id
1 'polypeptide(L)'
;MVCADPVYKVYVAALKTLRAMLVYTPCHSLAERIKLQRLLRPVVDTILVKCADANSRTSQLSISTLLELCKGQAGELAVGREILKAGSIGIGGVDYVLNCILGNQTESNNWQELLGRLCLIDRLLLEFPAEFYPHIVSTDVSQAEPVEIRYKKLLSLLTFALQSIDNSHSMVGKLSRRIYLSSARMVTTVPHVFSKLLEMLSVSSSTHFTRMRRRLMAIADEVEIAEAIQLGVEDTLDGQQDSFLQASVPSDYPETTEKSSPECTIHLEKTGKGLCATKLSASSEDISERLASISVGPSSSTTTE
;
A
#
# COMPACT_ATOMS: atom_id res chain seq x y z
N MET A 1 20.27 -20.73 -7.52
CA MET A 1 19.99 -20.91 -6.07
C MET A 1 18.79 -21.84 -5.90
N VAL A 2 18.81 -22.79 -4.97
CA VAL A 2 17.81 -23.88 -4.88
C VAL A 2 16.37 -23.42 -4.58
N CYS A 3 16.15 -22.26 -3.95
CA CYS A 3 14.80 -21.74 -3.76
C CYS A 3 14.11 -21.27 -5.06
N ALA A 4 14.85 -21.12 -6.16
CA ALA A 4 14.28 -20.78 -7.47
C ALA A 4 13.78 -22.02 -8.24
N ASP A 5 14.11 -23.23 -7.79
CA ASP A 5 13.94 -24.48 -8.54
C ASP A 5 12.47 -24.68 -9.01
N PRO A 6 12.23 -25.08 -10.28
CA PRO A 6 10.89 -25.32 -10.79
C PRO A 6 10.25 -26.60 -10.23
N VAL A 7 11.03 -27.55 -9.72
CA VAL A 7 10.55 -28.82 -9.17
C VAL A 7 10.08 -28.60 -7.74
N TYR A 8 8.76 -28.58 -7.53
CA TYR A 8 8.13 -28.37 -6.21
C TYR A 8 8.73 -29.21 -5.07
N LYS A 9 9.13 -30.47 -5.33
CA LYS A 9 9.80 -31.32 -4.31
C LYS A 9 11.17 -30.78 -3.87
N VAL A 10 11.95 -30.22 -4.79
CA VAL A 10 13.26 -29.58 -4.51
C VAL A 10 13.04 -28.26 -3.79
N TYR A 11 12.04 -27.47 -4.19
CA TYR A 11 11.65 -26.24 -3.49
C TYR A 11 11.25 -26.51 -2.02
N VAL A 12 10.41 -27.52 -1.77
CA VAL A 12 10.06 -27.96 -0.41
C VAL A 12 11.29 -28.40 0.39
N ALA A 13 12.24 -29.10 -0.22
CA ALA A 13 13.48 -29.48 0.45
C ALA A 13 14.33 -28.26 0.79
N ALA A 14 14.47 -27.30 -0.12
CA ALA A 14 15.18 -26.04 0.11
C ALA A 14 14.60 -25.22 1.27
N LEU A 15 13.27 -25.13 1.37
CA LEU A 15 12.60 -24.45 2.49
C LEU A 15 12.77 -25.20 3.83
N LYS A 16 12.78 -26.54 3.82
CA LYS A 16 13.11 -27.32 5.02
C LYS A 16 14.57 -27.10 5.46
N THR A 17 15.51 -27.03 4.53
CA THR A 17 16.92 -26.69 4.82
C THR A 17 17.06 -25.27 5.35
N LEU A 18 16.32 -24.29 4.80
CA LEU A 18 16.28 -22.92 5.31
C LEU A 18 15.79 -22.89 6.78
N ARG A 19 14.68 -23.57 7.08
CA ARG A 19 14.19 -23.68 8.47
C ARG A 19 15.22 -24.32 9.40
N ALA A 20 15.78 -25.46 9.00
CA ALA A 20 16.79 -26.17 9.78
C ALA A 20 18.02 -25.28 10.07
N MET A 21 18.47 -24.49 9.08
CA MET A 21 19.53 -23.51 9.27
C MET A 21 19.13 -22.43 10.30
N LEU A 22 17.95 -21.80 10.14
CA LEU A 22 17.51 -20.70 11.01
C LEU A 22 17.38 -21.12 12.48
N VAL A 23 16.77 -22.28 12.76
CA VAL A 23 16.53 -22.71 14.14
C VAL A 23 17.80 -23.08 14.92
N TYR A 24 18.92 -23.32 14.24
CA TYR A 24 20.26 -23.51 14.81
C TYR A 24 21.23 -22.33 14.55
N THR A 25 20.77 -21.22 13.97
CA THR A 25 21.59 -20.02 13.76
C THR A 25 21.66 -19.17 15.03
N PRO A 26 22.85 -18.90 15.61
CA PRO A 26 23.01 -17.93 16.69
C PRO A 26 22.80 -16.50 16.16
N CYS A 27 22.12 -15.65 16.94
CA CYS A 27 21.84 -14.26 16.60
C CYS A 27 21.43 -13.47 17.85
N HIS A 28 22.42 -12.92 18.56
CA HIS A 28 22.24 -12.31 19.88
C HIS A 28 22.45 -10.79 19.86
N SER A 29 23.12 -10.27 18.82
CA SER A 29 23.45 -8.86 18.64
C SER A 29 22.83 -8.27 17.36
N LEU A 30 22.63 -6.95 17.35
CA LEU A 30 22.09 -6.24 16.18
C LEU A 30 22.99 -6.39 14.94
N ALA A 31 24.31 -6.49 15.13
CA ALA A 31 25.26 -6.74 14.05
C ALA A 31 25.07 -8.12 13.39
N GLU A 32 24.83 -9.16 14.18
CA GLU A 32 24.49 -10.50 13.67
C GLU A 32 23.14 -10.48 12.94
N ARG A 33 22.11 -9.80 13.49
CA ARG A 33 20.82 -9.63 12.80
C ARG A 33 21.03 -8.97 11.44
N ILE A 34 21.73 -7.84 11.36
CA ILE A 34 21.97 -7.14 10.09
C ILE A 34 22.75 -8.02 9.10
N LYS A 35 23.75 -8.78 9.57
CA LYS A 35 24.48 -9.75 8.74
C LYS A 35 23.56 -10.86 8.21
N LEU A 36 22.73 -11.44 9.06
CA LEU A 36 21.79 -12.51 8.69
C LEU A 36 20.69 -12.00 7.73
N GLN A 37 20.14 -10.81 7.99
CA GLN A 37 19.19 -10.13 7.10
C GLN A 37 19.77 -9.91 5.69
N ARG A 38 21.03 -9.50 5.59
CA ARG A 38 21.73 -9.35 4.29
C ARG A 38 21.97 -10.68 3.58
N LEU A 39 22.31 -11.74 4.31
CA LEU A 39 22.54 -13.08 3.76
C LEU A 39 21.24 -13.77 3.32
N LEU A 40 20.14 -13.57 4.05
CA LEU A 40 18.82 -14.10 3.70
C LEU A 40 18.12 -13.30 2.59
N ARG A 41 18.49 -12.04 2.36
CA ARG A 41 17.79 -11.15 1.43
C ARG A 41 17.54 -11.76 0.04
N PRO A 42 18.54 -12.32 -0.68
CA PRO A 42 18.29 -12.95 -1.99
C PRO A 42 17.35 -14.16 -1.92
N VAL A 43 17.38 -14.90 -0.81
CA VAL A 43 16.50 -16.05 -0.54
C VAL A 43 15.05 -15.57 -0.42
N VAL A 44 14.82 -14.50 0.35
CA VAL A 44 13.50 -13.87 0.50
C VAL A 44 13.02 -13.28 -0.84
N ASP A 45 13.88 -12.56 -1.57
CA ASP A 45 13.53 -12.01 -2.89
C ASP A 45 13.07 -13.12 -3.86
N THR A 46 13.71 -14.30 -3.84
CA THR A 46 13.29 -15.46 -4.65
C THR A 46 11.98 -16.08 -4.17
N ILE A 47 11.74 -16.16 -2.86
CA ILE A 47 10.46 -16.65 -2.31
C ILE A 47 9.32 -15.65 -2.64
N LEU A 48 9.61 -14.34 -2.68
CA LEU A 48 8.66 -13.33 -3.15
C LEU A 48 8.22 -13.59 -4.60
N VAL A 49 9.14 -13.90 -5.54
CA VAL A 49 8.75 -14.28 -6.93
C VAL A 49 7.85 -15.51 -6.93
N LYS A 50 8.16 -16.53 -6.11
CA LYS A 50 7.36 -17.74 -5.97
C LYS A 50 5.97 -17.50 -5.35
N CYS A 51 5.74 -16.39 -4.64
CA CYS A 51 4.38 -15.98 -4.20
C CYS A 51 3.43 -15.64 -5.37
N ALA A 52 3.95 -15.45 -6.58
CA ALA A 52 3.19 -15.34 -7.83
C ALA A 52 3.46 -16.51 -8.80
N ASP A 53 3.89 -17.67 -8.30
CA ASP A 53 3.97 -18.91 -9.09
C ASP A 53 2.56 -19.38 -9.48
N ALA A 54 2.38 -19.73 -10.76
CA ALA A 54 1.11 -20.17 -11.33
C ALA A 54 0.59 -21.48 -10.72
N ASN A 55 1.48 -22.28 -10.11
CA ASN A 55 1.08 -23.41 -9.28
C ASN A 55 0.65 -22.89 -7.89
N SER A 56 -0.65 -22.94 -7.61
CA SER A 56 -1.23 -22.50 -6.34
C SER A 56 -0.59 -23.13 -5.10
N ARG A 57 -0.11 -24.38 -5.19
CA ARG A 57 0.59 -25.06 -4.09
C ARG A 57 1.98 -24.46 -3.84
N THR A 58 2.66 -24.01 -4.88
CA THR A 58 3.95 -23.30 -4.76
C THR A 58 3.74 -21.92 -4.15
N SER A 59 2.80 -21.13 -4.68
CA SER A 59 2.56 -19.77 -4.22
C SER A 59 1.96 -19.70 -2.81
N GLN A 60 1.04 -20.60 -2.44
CA GLN A 60 0.58 -20.73 -1.05
C GLN A 60 1.72 -21.08 -0.09
N LEU A 61 2.57 -22.05 -0.42
CA LEU A 61 3.72 -22.41 0.42
C LEU A 61 4.71 -21.24 0.59
N SER A 62 4.94 -20.48 -0.49
CA SER A 62 5.81 -19.31 -0.48
C SER A 62 5.28 -18.20 0.43
N ILE A 63 3.98 -17.89 0.31
CA ILE A 63 3.27 -16.93 1.15
C ILE A 63 3.33 -17.37 2.62
N SER A 64 2.92 -18.60 2.93
CA SER A 64 2.93 -19.13 4.31
C SER A 64 4.33 -19.10 4.92
N THR A 65 5.38 -19.39 4.14
CA THR A 65 6.78 -19.30 4.60
C THR A 65 7.17 -17.88 5.00
N LEU A 66 6.74 -16.86 4.24
CA LEU A 66 7.03 -15.46 4.58
C LEU A 66 6.12 -14.90 5.69
N LEU A 67 4.91 -15.43 5.87
CA LEU A 67 4.08 -15.14 7.05
C LEU A 67 4.67 -15.76 8.33
N GLU A 68 5.23 -16.97 8.28
CA GLU A 68 5.99 -17.55 9.40
C GLU A 68 7.28 -16.76 9.71
N LEU A 69 7.91 -16.16 8.70
CA LEU A 69 9.04 -15.26 8.91
C LEU A 69 8.60 -13.94 9.58
N CYS A 70 7.41 -13.43 9.26
CA CYS A 70 6.83 -12.25 9.89
C CYS A 70 6.54 -12.45 11.39
N LYS A 71 6.09 -13.64 11.78
CA LYS A 71 5.87 -14.05 13.20
C LYS A 71 7.17 -14.06 14.02
N GLY A 72 8.34 -13.95 13.38
CA GLY A 72 9.63 -13.78 14.05
C GLY A 72 9.92 -14.89 15.04
N GLN A 73 10.21 -14.55 16.30
CA GLN A 73 10.53 -15.53 17.34
C GLN A 73 9.32 -16.34 17.84
N ALA A 74 8.09 -15.99 17.45
CA ALA A 74 6.89 -16.78 17.72
C ALA A 74 6.53 -17.78 16.59
N GLY A 75 7.16 -17.65 15.41
CA GLY A 75 6.88 -18.49 14.25
C GLY A 75 7.73 -19.76 14.15
N GLU A 76 7.39 -20.62 13.18
CA GLU A 76 8.12 -21.86 12.89
C GLU A 76 9.54 -21.61 12.32
N LEU A 77 9.86 -20.37 11.94
CA LEU A 77 11.15 -19.91 11.44
C LEU A 77 11.96 -19.08 12.46
N ALA A 78 11.60 -19.13 13.74
CA ALA A 78 12.31 -18.46 14.84
C ALA A 78 13.83 -18.77 14.83
N VAL A 79 14.66 -17.73 14.91
CA VAL A 79 16.12 -17.86 14.80
C VAL A 79 16.69 -18.37 16.12
N GLY A 80 17.52 -19.41 16.06
CA GLY A 80 18.17 -20.02 17.23
C GLY A 80 17.21 -20.78 18.15
N ARG A 81 16.00 -21.11 17.69
CA ARG A 81 14.92 -21.76 18.46
C ARG A 81 15.35 -23.03 19.22
N GLU A 82 16.20 -23.85 18.61
CA GLU A 82 16.65 -25.13 19.19
C GLU A 82 18.00 -25.01 19.94
N ILE A 83 18.50 -23.78 20.16
CA ILE A 83 19.71 -23.52 20.95
C ILE A 83 19.32 -23.32 22.42
N LEU A 84 19.83 -24.17 23.32
CA LEU A 84 19.60 -24.00 24.75
C LEU A 84 20.17 -22.65 25.24
N LYS A 85 19.35 -21.89 25.98
CA LYS A 85 19.60 -20.48 26.37
C LYS A 85 19.60 -19.46 25.21
N ALA A 86 18.92 -19.76 24.08
CA ALA A 86 18.93 -18.97 22.84
C ALA A 86 19.06 -17.44 23.00
N GLY A 87 18.21 -16.80 23.82
CA GLY A 87 18.23 -15.34 24.03
C GLY A 87 18.20 -14.52 22.73
N SER A 88 17.71 -15.11 21.64
CA SER A 88 17.92 -14.63 20.28
C SER A 88 17.01 -13.45 19.99
N ILE A 89 17.60 -12.36 19.49
CA ILE A 89 16.83 -11.17 19.11
C ILE A 89 16.04 -11.39 17.81
N GLY A 90 16.23 -12.52 17.13
CA GLY A 90 15.50 -12.88 15.92
C GLY A 90 15.81 -12.01 14.69
N ILE A 91 15.18 -12.38 13.57
CA ILE A 91 15.45 -11.75 12.26
C ILE A 91 14.84 -10.35 12.08
N GLY A 92 13.88 -9.95 12.94
CA GLY A 92 13.16 -8.67 12.83
C GLY A 92 11.75 -8.76 12.23
N GLY A 93 11.18 -9.97 12.09
CA GLY A 93 9.75 -10.20 11.85
C GLY A 93 9.17 -9.44 10.66
N VAL A 94 7.97 -8.86 10.84
CA VAL A 94 7.25 -8.04 9.86
C VAL A 94 8.16 -6.96 9.26
N ASP A 95 8.90 -6.21 10.06
CA ASP A 95 9.70 -5.08 9.57
C ASP A 95 10.85 -5.52 8.66
N TYR A 96 11.45 -6.70 8.89
CA TYR A 96 12.40 -7.26 7.93
C TYR A 96 11.74 -7.63 6.60
N VAL A 97 10.55 -8.23 6.64
CA VAL A 97 9.82 -8.63 5.43
C VAL A 97 9.30 -7.41 4.66
N LEU A 98 8.85 -6.34 5.33
CA LEU A 98 8.52 -5.05 4.69
C LEU A 98 9.73 -4.45 3.95
N ASN A 99 10.91 -4.45 4.58
CA ASN A 99 12.15 -4.02 3.93
C ASN A 99 12.55 -4.92 2.73
N CYS A 100 12.12 -6.19 2.72
CA CYS A 100 12.30 -7.08 1.56
C CYS A 100 11.30 -6.79 0.43
N ILE A 101 10.03 -6.56 0.76
CA ILE A 101 8.99 -6.16 -0.20
C ILE A 101 9.34 -4.85 -0.91
N LEU A 102 9.72 -3.83 -0.13
CA LEU A 102 9.85 -2.44 -0.60
C LEU A 102 11.22 -2.11 -1.22
N GLY A 103 12.25 -2.94 -1.04
CA GLY A 103 13.61 -2.71 -1.57
C GLY A 103 13.82 -3.17 -3.02
N ASN A 104 14.86 -2.62 -3.68
CA ASN A 104 15.31 -2.95 -5.04
C ASN A 104 14.29 -2.69 -6.17
N GLN A 105 13.45 -1.66 -6.04
CA GLN A 105 12.44 -1.30 -7.05
C GLN A 105 13.03 -0.85 -8.41
N THR A 106 14.29 -0.39 -8.44
CA THR A 106 14.96 0.11 -9.65
C THR A 106 15.32 -0.96 -10.68
N GLU A 107 15.23 -2.24 -10.31
CA GLU A 107 15.63 -3.38 -11.16
C GLU A 107 14.42 -4.23 -11.59
N SER A 108 13.31 -4.18 -10.84
CA SER A 108 12.19 -5.12 -10.97
C SER A 108 11.18 -4.74 -12.06
N ASN A 109 11.61 -4.68 -13.32
CA ASN A 109 10.73 -4.60 -14.50
C ASN A 109 9.92 -5.90 -14.74
N ASN A 110 10.19 -6.95 -13.97
CA ASN A 110 9.52 -8.24 -14.05
C ASN A 110 8.17 -8.23 -13.31
N TRP A 111 7.07 -8.36 -14.08
CA TRP A 111 5.70 -8.38 -13.55
C TRP A 111 5.47 -9.44 -12.47
N GLN A 112 6.19 -10.58 -12.51
CA GLN A 112 5.97 -11.68 -11.57
C GLN A 112 6.50 -11.33 -10.17
N GLU A 113 7.62 -10.62 -10.05
CA GLU A 113 8.17 -10.21 -8.76
C GLU A 113 7.29 -9.14 -8.11
N LEU A 114 6.80 -8.19 -8.93
CA LEU A 114 5.85 -7.17 -8.50
C LEU A 114 4.53 -7.81 -8.06
N LEU A 115 4.00 -8.76 -8.84
CA LEU A 115 2.81 -9.53 -8.44
C LEU A 115 3.05 -10.33 -7.16
N GLY A 116 4.24 -10.92 -6.99
CA GLY A 116 4.61 -11.71 -5.81
C GLY A 116 4.70 -10.87 -4.53
N ARG A 117 5.32 -9.69 -4.62
CA ARG A 117 5.32 -8.65 -3.57
C ARG A 117 3.90 -8.24 -3.20
N LEU A 118 3.04 -7.95 -4.19
CA LEU A 118 1.63 -7.58 -3.99
C LEU A 118 0.80 -8.73 -3.38
N CYS A 119 1.01 -9.98 -3.81
CA CYS A 119 0.37 -11.16 -3.23
C CYS A 119 0.70 -11.32 -1.74
N LEU A 120 1.93 -11.00 -1.32
CA LEU A 120 2.27 -11.01 0.09
C LEU A 120 1.66 -9.82 0.85
N ILE A 121 1.67 -8.61 0.29
CA ILE A 121 1.02 -7.43 0.89
C ILE A 121 -0.45 -7.69 1.21
N ASP A 122 -1.22 -8.19 0.23
CA ASP A 122 -2.64 -8.53 0.38
C ASP A 122 -2.88 -9.53 1.52
N ARG A 123 -1.92 -10.44 1.77
CA ARG A 123 -1.98 -11.42 2.87
C ARG A 123 -1.48 -10.87 4.20
N LEU A 124 -0.48 -9.98 4.23
CA LEU A 124 0.02 -9.33 5.44
C LEU A 124 -1.06 -8.46 6.10
N LEU A 125 -1.80 -7.69 5.29
CA LEU A 125 -2.89 -6.83 5.76
C LEU A 125 -4.07 -7.63 6.36
N LEU A 126 -4.19 -8.92 6.03
CA LEU A 126 -5.20 -9.85 6.55
C LEU A 126 -4.71 -10.67 7.75
N GLU A 127 -3.45 -11.11 7.75
CA GLU A 127 -2.86 -11.96 8.80
C GLU A 127 -2.42 -11.14 10.04
N PHE A 128 -1.92 -9.91 9.84
CA PHE A 128 -1.40 -9.05 10.91
C PHE A 128 -2.09 -7.66 10.92
N PRO A 129 -3.43 -7.56 10.95
CA PRO A 129 -4.11 -6.28 10.77
C PRO A 129 -3.73 -5.25 11.84
N ALA A 130 -3.36 -5.66 13.05
CA ALA A 130 -2.89 -4.77 14.12
C ALA A 130 -1.59 -4.02 13.80
N GLU A 131 -0.71 -4.57 12.94
CA GLU A 131 0.55 -3.93 12.52
C GLU A 131 0.33 -2.81 11.48
N PHE A 132 -0.85 -2.78 10.84
CA PHE A 132 -1.16 -1.87 9.74
C PHE A 132 -2.36 -0.95 10.03
N TYR A 133 -3.24 -1.35 10.94
CA TYR A 133 -4.44 -0.62 11.35
C TYR A 133 -4.47 -0.48 12.88
N PRO A 134 -3.62 0.35 13.51
CA PRO A 134 -3.50 0.42 14.98
C PRO A 134 -4.79 0.78 15.72
N HIS A 135 -5.75 1.41 15.03
CA HIS A 135 -7.08 1.73 15.58
C HIS A 135 -7.93 0.51 15.93
N ILE A 136 -7.59 -0.70 15.47
CA ILE A 136 -8.33 -1.93 15.85
C ILE A 136 -7.89 -2.49 17.22
N VAL A 137 -6.80 -1.99 17.81
CA VAL A 137 -6.27 -2.44 19.11
C VAL A 137 -6.22 -1.28 20.12
N SER A 138 -5.81 -0.08 19.68
CA SER A 138 -5.72 1.09 20.55
C SER A 138 -7.06 1.82 20.65
N THR A 139 -7.86 1.48 21.66
CA THR A 139 -9.11 2.21 22.00
C THR A 139 -8.84 3.67 22.35
N ASP A 140 -7.72 3.95 23.04
CA ASP A 140 -7.24 5.31 23.24
C ASP A 140 -6.69 5.88 21.93
N VAL A 141 -7.53 6.62 21.23
CA VAL A 141 -7.11 7.44 20.08
C VAL A 141 -6.41 8.69 20.60
N SER A 142 -5.11 8.56 20.92
CA SER A 142 -4.25 9.73 21.08
C SER A 142 -4.12 10.42 19.72
N GLN A 143 -4.98 11.41 19.47
CA GLN A 143 -5.08 12.17 18.21
C GLN A 143 -3.83 13.03 17.92
N ALA A 144 -2.86 13.07 18.85
CA ALA A 144 -1.66 13.90 18.76
C ALA A 144 -0.54 13.32 17.88
N GLU A 145 -0.61 12.05 17.48
CA GLU A 145 0.38 11.46 16.56
C GLU A 145 -0.08 11.57 15.09
N PRO A 146 0.69 12.23 14.19
CA PRO A 146 0.36 12.36 12.78
C PRO A 146 0.15 11.02 12.06
N VAL A 147 -0.77 11.02 11.09
CA VAL A 147 -1.18 9.84 10.31
C VAL A 147 0.01 9.19 9.60
N GLU A 148 0.92 10.00 9.07
CA GLU A 148 2.16 9.60 8.38
C GLU A 148 3.11 8.79 9.28
N ILE A 149 3.06 9.02 10.59
CA ILE A 149 3.88 8.32 11.58
C ILE A 149 3.14 7.08 12.07
N ARG A 150 1.91 7.25 12.58
CA ARG A 150 1.12 6.16 13.18
C ARG A 150 0.77 5.05 12.19
N TYR A 151 0.48 5.39 10.93
CA TYR A 151 0.12 4.44 9.86
C TYR A 151 1.27 4.20 8.87
N LYS A 152 2.52 4.58 9.20
CA LYS A 152 3.69 4.51 8.31
C LYS A 152 3.85 3.16 7.60
N LYS A 153 3.64 2.03 8.31
CA LYS A 153 3.72 0.68 7.71
C LYS A 153 2.70 0.51 6.59
N LEU A 154 1.42 0.80 6.85
CA LEU A 154 0.34 0.76 5.87
C LEU A 154 0.60 1.71 4.69
N LEU A 155 0.90 2.98 4.96
CA LEU A 155 1.10 4.00 3.93
C LEU A 155 2.27 3.66 2.99
N SER A 156 3.33 3.00 3.49
CA SER A 156 4.44 2.52 2.66
C SER A 156 4.02 1.41 1.68
N LEU A 157 3.18 0.46 2.12
CA LEU A 157 2.64 -0.60 1.27
C LEU A 157 1.60 -0.06 0.27
N LEU A 158 0.79 0.92 0.68
CA LEU A 158 -0.15 1.60 -0.21
C LEU A 158 0.54 2.45 -1.27
N THR A 159 1.64 3.12 -0.92
CA THR A 159 2.49 3.82 -1.88
C THR A 159 3.05 2.84 -2.93
N PHE A 160 3.56 1.69 -2.50
CA PHE A 160 4.02 0.64 -3.41
C PHE A 160 2.91 0.07 -4.30
N ALA A 161 1.69 -0.09 -3.78
CA ALA A 161 0.54 -0.46 -4.60
C ALA A 161 0.23 0.63 -5.65
N LEU A 162 0.23 1.92 -5.28
CA LEU A 162 -0.06 3.03 -6.21
C LEU A 162 0.90 3.14 -7.39
N GLN A 163 2.18 2.77 -7.21
CA GLN A 163 3.17 2.68 -8.30
C GLN A 163 2.80 1.70 -9.43
N SER A 164 1.74 0.89 -9.25
CA SER A 164 1.38 -0.19 -10.18
C SER A 164 -0.12 -0.33 -10.47
N ILE A 165 -0.97 0.63 -10.07
CA ILE A 165 -2.43 0.54 -10.30
C ILE A 165 -2.87 0.69 -11.75
N ASP A 166 -1.98 1.14 -12.65
CA ASP A 166 -2.15 1.27 -14.09
C ASP A 166 -1.27 0.29 -14.89
N ASN A 167 -0.55 -0.61 -14.21
CA ASN A 167 0.37 -1.57 -14.82
C ASN A 167 -0.32 -2.44 -15.89
N SER A 168 0.36 -2.64 -17.01
CA SER A 168 -0.14 -3.37 -18.18
C SER A 168 -0.40 -4.85 -17.93
N HIS A 169 0.28 -5.48 -16.96
CA HIS A 169 -0.02 -6.85 -16.57
C HIS A 169 -1.32 -6.89 -15.75
N SER A 170 -2.39 -7.43 -16.34
CA SER A 170 -3.76 -7.27 -15.83
C SER A 170 -3.96 -7.71 -14.38
N MET A 171 -3.23 -8.73 -13.90
CA MET A 171 -3.28 -9.18 -12.51
C MET A 171 -2.56 -8.23 -11.54
N VAL A 172 -1.45 -7.59 -11.94
CA VAL A 172 -0.72 -6.62 -11.11
C VAL A 172 -1.63 -5.43 -10.83
N GLY A 173 -2.08 -4.73 -11.87
CA GLY A 173 -2.98 -3.59 -11.71
C GLY A 173 -4.30 -3.97 -11.01
N LYS A 174 -4.84 -5.18 -11.24
CA LYS A 174 -6.05 -5.65 -10.52
C LYS A 174 -5.78 -5.83 -9.02
N LEU A 175 -4.62 -6.37 -8.63
CA LEU A 175 -4.27 -6.64 -7.25
C LEU A 175 -3.91 -5.35 -6.50
N SER A 176 -3.07 -4.48 -7.06
CA SER A 176 -2.75 -3.18 -6.46
C SER A 176 -4.00 -2.33 -6.21
N ARG A 177 -4.93 -2.33 -7.17
CA ARG A 177 -6.24 -1.66 -7.03
C ARG A 177 -7.13 -2.33 -5.98
N ARG A 178 -7.05 -3.65 -5.76
CA ARG A 178 -7.79 -4.33 -4.68
C ARG A 178 -7.25 -3.93 -3.32
N ILE A 179 -5.93 -4.09 -3.11
CA ILE A 179 -5.23 -3.77 -1.85
C ILE A 179 -5.63 -2.37 -1.37
N TYR A 180 -5.54 -1.37 -2.25
CA TYR A 180 -5.88 0.02 -1.93
C TYR A 180 -7.33 0.21 -1.47
N LEU A 181 -8.29 -0.44 -2.13
CA LEU A 181 -9.72 -0.36 -1.77
C LEU A 181 -10.08 -1.15 -0.51
N SER A 182 -9.41 -2.29 -0.29
CA SER A 182 -9.55 -3.07 0.93
C SER A 182 -9.04 -2.27 2.13
N SER A 183 -7.87 -1.62 2.02
CA SER A 183 -7.37 -0.71 3.06
C SER A 183 -8.26 0.51 3.26
N ALA A 184 -8.80 1.12 2.19
CA ALA A 184 -9.76 2.21 2.31
C ALA A 184 -10.99 1.80 3.14
N ARG A 185 -11.56 0.61 2.90
CA ARG A 185 -12.67 0.08 3.71
C ARG A 185 -12.28 -0.25 5.17
N MET A 186 -11.02 -0.58 5.45
CA MET A 186 -10.53 -0.83 6.82
C MET A 186 -10.32 0.46 7.64
N VAL A 187 -10.25 1.63 7.01
CA VAL A 187 -10.00 2.93 7.67
C VAL A 187 -11.21 3.87 7.67
N THR A 188 -12.39 3.41 7.28
CA THR A 188 -13.64 4.22 7.33
C THR A 188 -13.99 4.67 8.75
N THR A 189 -13.65 3.87 9.76
CA THR A 189 -13.82 4.19 11.19
C THR A 189 -12.87 5.29 11.70
N VAL A 190 -11.93 5.76 10.88
CA VAL A 190 -10.95 6.81 11.21
C VAL A 190 -10.84 7.80 10.03
N PRO A 191 -11.81 8.72 9.84
CA PRO A 191 -11.95 9.52 8.62
C PRO A 191 -10.72 10.35 8.22
N HIS A 192 -9.89 10.78 9.17
CA HIS A 192 -8.62 11.46 8.88
C HIS A 192 -7.63 10.56 8.10
N VAL A 193 -7.59 9.26 8.37
CA VAL A 193 -6.78 8.29 7.60
C VAL A 193 -7.40 8.03 6.23
N PHE A 194 -8.73 7.97 6.15
CA PHE A 194 -9.44 7.85 4.87
C PHE A 194 -9.17 9.07 3.97
N SER A 195 -9.19 10.28 4.54
CA SER A 195 -8.80 11.51 3.86
C SER A 195 -7.36 11.44 3.36
N LYS A 196 -6.41 10.91 4.16
CA LYS A 196 -5.03 10.70 3.70
C LYS A 196 -4.93 9.75 2.49
N LEU A 197 -5.71 8.67 2.46
CA LEU A 197 -5.81 7.79 1.30
C LEU A 197 -6.43 8.48 0.07
N LEU A 198 -7.32 9.47 0.27
CA LEU A 198 -7.88 10.29 -0.81
C LEU A 198 -6.85 11.32 -1.34
N GLU A 199 -6.07 11.93 -0.45
CA GLU A 199 -4.95 12.84 -0.77
C GLU A 199 -3.89 12.14 -1.63
N MET A 200 -3.46 10.94 -1.21
CA MET A 200 -2.47 10.12 -1.95
C MET A 200 -2.89 9.82 -3.41
N LEU A 201 -4.20 9.86 -3.72
CA LEU A 201 -4.70 9.68 -5.09
C LEU A 201 -4.65 10.94 -5.95
N SER A 202 -4.29 12.10 -5.39
CA SER A 202 -4.16 13.36 -6.12
C SER A 202 -2.78 13.54 -6.78
N VAL A 203 -1.82 12.65 -6.49
CA VAL A 203 -0.46 12.64 -7.08
C VAL A 203 -0.45 12.39 -8.60
N SER A 204 -1.55 11.89 -9.18
CA SER A 204 -1.69 11.66 -10.62
C SER A 204 -3.11 11.93 -11.10
N SER A 205 -3.24 12.68 -12.20
CA SER A 205 -4.53 12.95 -12.86
C SER A 205 -5.01 11.81 -13.77
N SER A 206 -4.23 10.72 -13.90
CA SER A 206 -4.52 9.62 -14.82
C SER A 206 -5.86 8.93 -14.57
N THR A 207 -6.39 8.26 -15.60
CA THR A 207 -7.70 7.58 -15.57
C THR A 207 -7.82 6.56 -14.44
N HIS A 208 -6.74 5.88 -14.06
CA HIS A 208 -6.73 4.91 -12.97
C HIS A 208 -6.85 5.58 -11.60
N PHE A 209 -6.08 6.63 -11.34
CA PHE A 209 -6.17 7.42 -10.10
C PHE A 209 -7.52 8.14 -9.99
N THR A 210 -7.98 8.79 -11.08
CA THR A 210 -9.31 9.43 -11.14
C THR A 210 -10.47 8.45 -10.95
N ARG A 211 -10.37 7.21 -11.44
CA ARG A 211 -11.36 6.16 -11.16
C ARG A 211 -11.25 5.61 -9.74
N MET A 212 -10.05 5.58 -9.15
CA MET A 212 -9.86 5.17 -7.76
C MET A 212 -10.45 6.20 -6.79
N ARG A 213 -10.16 7.49 -7.00
CA ARG A 213 -10.67 8.60 -6.17
C ARG A 213 -12.20 8.62 -6.13
N ARG A 214 -12.86 8.45 -7.27
CA ARG A 214 -14.34 8.30 -7.34
C ARG A 214 -14.88 7.07 -6.61
N ARG A 215 -14.11 5.98 -6.52
CA ARG A 215 -14.50 4.79 -5.73
C ARG A 215 -14.27 4.97 -4.23
N LEU A 216 -13.30 5.80 -3.82
CA LEU A 216 -13.18 6.18 -2.41
C LEU A 216 -14.30 7.14 -2.00
N MET A 217 -14.64 8.14 -2.82
CA MET A 217 -15.81 9.00 -2.54
C MET A 217 -17.09 8.17 -2.39
N ALA A 218 -17.38 7.27 -3.34
CA ALA A 218 -18.55 6.40 -3.23
C ALA A 218 -18.54 5.48 -2.00
N ILE A 219 -17.38 5.16 -1.41
CA ILE A 219 -17.28 4.45 -0.13
C ILE A 219 -17.51 5.41 1.06
N ALA A 220 -17.02 6.65 0.98
CA ALA A 220 -17.27 7.67 1.99
C ALA A 220 -18.75 8.10 2.05
N ASP A 221 -19.42 8.12 0.90
CA ASP A 221 -20.86 8.33 0.77
C ASP A 221 -21.65 7.11 1.31
N GLU A 222 -21.22 5.87 0.98
CA GLU A 222 -21.80 4.60 1.47
C GLU A 222 -21.75 4.42 3.00
N VAL A 223 -20.84 5.13 3.69
CA VAL A 223 -20.62 5.02 5.15
C VAL A 223 -20.71 6.36 5.89
N GLU A 224 -21.29 7.39 5.26
CA GLU A 224 -21.64 8.69 5.87
C GLU A 224 -20.45 9.48 6.47
N ILE A 225 -19.22 9.28 5.96
CA ILE A 225 -18.01 10.02 6.41
C ILE A 225 -17.59 11.17 5.48
N ALA A 226 -18.34 11.42 4.40
CA ALA A 226 -18.00 12.43 3.39
C ALA A 226 -17.89 13.87 3.97
N GLU A 227 -18.71 14.21 4.98
CA GLU A 227 -18.67 15.52 5.65
C GLU A 227 -17.44 15.65 6.57
N ALA A 228 -17.14 14.61 7.35
CA ALA A 228 -15.97 14.56 8.23
C ALA A 228 -14.63 14.63 7.46
N ILE A 229 -14.61 14.21 6.19
CA ILE A 229 -13.46 14.36 5.30
C ILE A 229 -13.29 15.82 4.83
N GLN A 230 -14.38 16.57 4.64
CA GLN A 230 -14.34 17.96 4.17
C GLN A 230 -13.89 18.91 5.30
N LEU A 231 -14.49 18.80 6.48
CA LEU A 231 -14.13 19.59 7.67
C LEU A 231 -12.62 19.49 8.00
N GLY A 232 -12.03 18.29 7.91
CA GLY A 232 -10.60 18.08 8.15
C GLY A 232 -9.66 18.64 7.07
N VAL A 233 -10.18 19.15 5.95
CA VAL A 233 -9.38 19.85 4.92
C VAL A 233 -9.37 21.36 5.15
N GLU A 234 -10.45 21.93 5.68
CA GLU A 234 -10.56 23.37 5.94
C GLU A 234 -9.66 23.83 7.10
N ASP A 235 -9.55 23.03 8.18
CA ASP A 235 -8.56 23.22 9.27
C ASP A 235 -7.09 23.32 8.76
N THR A 236 -6.78 22.76 7.59
CA THR A 236 -5.43 22.81 6.98
C THR A 236 -5.21 24.08 6.14
N LEU A 237 -6.26 24.83 5.81
CA LEU A 237 -6.20 26.02 4.95
C LEU A 237 -6.23 27.34 5.74
N ASP A 238 -7.04 27.43 6.79
CA ASP A 238 -7.13 28.65 7.62
C ASP A 238 -5.80 28.95 8.35
N GLY A 239 -5.09 27.91 8.79
CA GLY A 239 -3.79 28.03 9.46
C GLY A 239 -2.67 28.68 8.63
N GLN A 240 -2.89 29.01 7.36
CA GLN A 240 -1.94 29.71 6.50
C GLN A 240 -2.32 31.18 6.17
N GLN A 241 -3.53 31.66 6.50
CA GLN A 241 -3.95 33.03 6.16
C GLN A 241 -3.67 34.07 7.26
N ASP A 242 -3.67 33.68 8.54
CA ASP A 242 -3.55 34.61 9.69
C ASP A 242 -2.18 35.32 9.86
N SER A 243 -1.16 34.99 9.05
CA SER A 243 0.18 35.58 9.16
C SER A 243 0.33 36.96 8.45
N PHE A 244 -0.71 37.45 7.75
CA PHE A 244 -0.65 38.69 6.98
C PHE A 244 -1.94 39.52 7.09
N LEU A 245 -2.14 40.26 8.21
CA LEU A 245 -2.88 41.54 8.24
C LEU A 245 -2.90 42.28 9.61
N GLN A 246 -1.75 42.51 10.27
CA GLN A 246 -1.74 43.44 11.42
C GLN A 246 -0.47 44.30 11.59
N ALA A 247 -0.48 45.48 10.96
CA ALA A 247 0.36 46.63 11.34
C ALA A 247 -0.43 47.92 11.01
N SER A 248 -0.91 48.62 12.05
CA SER A 248 -1.77 49.80 11.91
C SER A 248 -0.99 51.10 11.72
N VAL A 249 -1.57 52.02 10.93
CA VAL A 249 -1.04 53.35 10.61
C VAL A 249 -1.18 54.31 11.80
N PRO A 250 -0.17 55.17 12.04
CA PRO A 250 -0.37 56.53 12.56
C PRO A 250 -0.23 57.59 11.45
N SER A 251 -1.01 58.66 11.57
CA SER A 251 -0.95 59.87 10.70
C SER A 251 0.36 60.65 10.91
N ASP A 252 0.88 61.29 9.85
CA ASP A 252 0.93 62.77 9.76
C ASP A 252 1.42 63.30 8.38
N TYR A 253 1.06 64.55 8.09
CA TYR A 253 1.30 65.34 6.86
C TYR A 253 2.03 66.65 7.23
N PRO A 254 2.56 67.48 6.29
CA PRO A 254 2.64 67.38 4.82
C PRO A 254 4.15 67.35 4.36
N GLU A 255 4.69 67.78 3.20
CA GLU A 255 4.27 68.76 2.19
C GLU A 255 5.15 68.72 0.89
N THR A 256 4.66 69.37 -0.18
CA THR A 256 5.36 69.89 -1.39
C THR A 256 5.86 68.98 -2.54
N THR A 257 5.59 69.51 -3.76
CA THR A 257 6.40 69.44 -5.00
C THR A 257 5.96 68.51 -6.16
N GLU A 258 5.60 69.20 -7.25
CA GLU A 258 5.35 68.84 -8.66
C GLU A 258 6.28 67.78 -9.31
N LYS A 259 5.76 66.97 -10.27
CA LYS A 259 5.86 67.26 -11.73
C LYS A 259 5.22 66.22 -12.69
N SER A 260 4.88 66.70 -13.88
CA SER A 260 4.75 66.03 -15.20
C SER A 260 3.93 64.74 -15.39
N SER A 261 2.80 64.88 -16.09
CA SER A 261 2.28 63.95 -17.13
C SER A 261 2.83 64.39 -18.53
N PRO A 262 2.36 63.87 -19.69
CA PRO A 262 1.81 62.55 -20.08
C PRO A 262 2.43 61.99 -21.40
N GLU A 263 2.06 60.76 -21.82
CA GLU A 263 1.97 60.29 -23.24
C GLU A 263 1.19 58.93 -23.26
N CYS A 264 0.18 58.65 -24.11
CA CYS A 264 0.12 58.41 -25.57
C CYS A 264 0.90 57.14 -26.05
N THR A 265 0.42 56.23 -26.94
CA THR A 265 -0.67 56.30 -27.96
C THR A 265 -1.28 54.91 -28.32
N ILE A 266 -2.62 54.87 -28.45
CA ILE A 266 -3.60 54.09 -29.29
C ILE A 266 -3.15 52.95 -30.27
N HIS A 267 -4.08 51.98 -30.51
CA HIS A 267 -4.32 51.02 -31.63
C HIS A 267 -3.81 49.54 -31.50
N LEU A 268 -4.20 48.51 -32.29
CA LEU A 268 -5.45 47.98 -32.98
C LEU A 268 -4.96 46.92 -34.04
N GLU A 269 -5.58 45.81 -34.52
CA GLU A 269 -6.85 45.03 -34.45
C GLU A 269 -6.52 43.54 -34.04
N LYS A 270 -7.38 42.55 -33.66
CA LYS A 270 -8.77 42.06 -33.97
C LYS A 270 -8.80 40.95 -35.06
N THR A 271 -9.81 40.05 -35.02
CA THR A 271 -10.08 38.90 -35.95
C THR A 271 -9.19 37.65 -35.73
N GLY A 272 -9.63 36.38 -35.84
CA GLY A 272 -10.95 35.72 -36.01
C GLY A 272 -10.80 34.18 -35.79
N LYS A 273 -11.76 33.43 -35.21
CA LYS A 273 -13.05 32.89 -35.76
C LYS A 273 -12.94 31.51 -36.45
N GLY A 274 -13.46 30.45 -35.80
CA GLY A 274 -13.68 29.07 -36.32
C GLY A 274 -13.72 28.05 -35.17
N LEU A 275 -14.84 27.40 -34.80
CA LEU A 275 -15.59 26.31 -35.49
C LEU A 275 -14.75 25.03 -35.66
N CYS A 276 -15.21 23.79 -35.43
CA CYS A 276 -16.32 23.12 -34.71
C CYS A 276 -16.30 21.63 -35.19
N ALA A 277 -17.24 20.79 -34.71
CA ALA A 277 -17.48 19.38 -35.11
C ALA A 277 -16.50 18.31 -34.54
N THR A 278 -16.90 17.06 -34.25
CA THR A 278 -18.27 16.48 -34.06
C THR A 278 -18.19 15.20 -33.19
N LYS A 279 -19.30 14.83 -32.53
CA LYS A 279 -19.48 13.61 -31.73
C LYS A 279 -19.33 12.32 -32.56
N LEU A 280 -18.96 11.22 -31.92
CA LEU A 280 -19.51 9.89 -32.24
C LEU A 280 -19.64 9.04 -30.97
N SER A 281 -20.56 8.08 -30.98
CA SER A 281 -21.04 7.37 -29.79
C SER A 281 -21.36 5.91 -30.09
N ALA A 282 -21.00 5.01 -29.18
CA ALA A 282 -21.55 3.65 -29.13
C ALA A 282 -21.46 3.10 -27.70
N SER A 283 -22.55 2.48 -27.24
CA SER A 283 -22.62 1.68 -26.02
C SER A 283 -23.24 0.32 -26.37
N SER A 284 -22.79 -0.73 -25.71
CA SER A 284 -23.47 -2.03 -25.68
C SER A 284 -23.16 -2.70 -24.36
N GLU A 285 -24.17 -3.34 -23.77
CA GLU A 285 -24.11 -3.97 -22.46
C GLU A 285 -24.11 -5.52 -22.58
N ASP A 286 -24.17 -6.19 -21.43
CA ASP A 286 -24.48 -7.61 -21.21
C ASP A 286 -23.70 -8.72 -21.94
N ILE A 287 -22.80 -9.36 -21.18
CA ILE A 287 -22.97 -10.78 -20.85
C ILE A 287 -22.76 -10.93 -19.33
N SER A 288 -23.66 -11.65 -18.66
CA SER A 288 -23.59 -11.95 -17.22
C SER A 288 -23.64 -13.47 -16.95
N GLU A 289 -23.32 -13.81 -15.71
CA GLU A 289 -23.71 -15.04 -15.00
C GLU A 289 -23.00 -16.39 -15.35
N ARG A 290 -23.22 -17.36 -14.44
CA ARG A 290 -22.53 -18.65 -14.24
C ARG A 290 -21.11 -18.49 -13.65
N LEU A 291 -20.74 -19.15 -12.54
CA LEU A 291 -21.33 -20.30 -11.84
C LEU A 291 -21.48 -20.04 -10.33
N ALA A 292 -22.64 -20.39 -9.75
CA ALA A 292 -22.87 -20.36 -8.31
C ALA A 292 -23.90 -21.44 -7.87
N SER A 293 -23.55 -22.73 -8.01
CA SER A 293 -24.38 -23.84 -7.52
C SER A 293 -23.70 -25.23 -7.56
N ILE A 294 -23.20 -25.71 -6.41
CA ILE A 294 -23.38 -27.10 -5.92
C ILE A 294 -23.36 -27.03 -4.38
N SER A 295 -24.37 -27.58 -3.69
CA SER A 295 -24.37 -27.74 -2.22
C SER A 295 -25.38 -28.80 -1.79
N VAL A 296 -24.93 -29.82 -1.02
CA VAL A 296 -25.70 -30.91 -0.37
C VAL A 296 -26.46 -31.84 -1.36
N GLY A 297 -26.53 -33.17 -1.23
CA GLY A 297 -26.03 -34.19 -0.28
C GLY A 297 -26.74 -35.53 -0.65
N PRO A 298 -26.91 -36.55 0.24
CA PRO A 298 -26.17 -36.95 1.46
C PRO A 298 -25.87 -38.48 1.48
N SER A 299 -25.58 -39.07 2.66
CA SER A 299 -25.60 -40.51 3.04
C SER A 299 -24.50 -41.46 2.50
N SER A 300 -24.11 -42.57 3.17
CA SER A 300 -24.05 -42.88 4.63
C SER A 300 -23.21 -44.17 4.91
N SER A 301 -22.86 -44.38 6.20
CA SER A 301 -22.63 -45.69 6.89
C SER A 301 -21.56 -46.70 6.41
N THR A 302 -20.43 -46.70 7.10
CA THR A 302 -19.90 -47.80 7.95
C THR A 302 -19.99 -49.28 7.52
N THR A 303 -18.82 -49.93 7.38
CA THR A 303 -18.59 -51.31 7.92
C THR A 303 -17.10 -51.49 8.31
N THR A 304 -16.80 -52.54 9.08
CA THR A 304 -15.48 -52.88 9.65
C THR A 304 -14.83 -54.10 8.99
N GLU A 305 -13.50 -54.08 8.85
CA GLU A 305 -12.57 -55.06 9.44
C GLU A 305 -11.15 -54.45 9.51
#